data_AF-D5SYE8-F1
#
_entry.id   AF-D5SYE8-F1
#
_cell.length_a   1.000
_cell.length_b   1.000
_cell.length_c   1.000
_cell.angle_alpha   90.00
_cell.angle_beta   90.00
_cell.angle_gamma   90.00
#
_symmetry.space_group_name_H-M   'P 1'
#
loop_
_entity.id
_entity.type
_entity.pdbx_description
1 polymer ?
#
loop_
_entity_poly.entity_id
_entity_poly.type
_entity_poly.pdbx_seq_one_letter_code
_entity_poly.pdbx_strand_id
1 'polypeptide(L)'
;MARDFDLDDLEEETLGYGEEGEELEGEFEHIDFEALGIDPARPTTAKPGSEDKVLMLAARYSAGVPLWNTDDCYDHGPAEMLARLARGAKA
;
A
#
# COMPACT_ATOMS: atom_id res chain seq x y z
N MET A 1 -13.33 10.69 35.80
CA MET A 1 -13.96 11.69 34.92
C MET A 1 -13.71 11.22 33.50
N ALA A 2 -14.74 10.67 32.85
CA ALA A 2 -14.71 10.52 31.39
C ALA A 2 -14.66 11.95 30.82
N ARG A 3 -13.78 12.19 29.84
CA ARG A 3 -13.81 13.47 29.14
C ARG A 3 -15.03 13.44 28.24
N ASP A 4 -16.06 14.18 28.62
CA ASP A 4 -17.13 14.54 27.70
C ASP A 4 -16.48 15.43 26.64
N PHE A 5 -16.51 14.97 25.39
CA PHE A 5 -15.91 15.68 24.27
C PHE A 5 -16.94 16.70 23.77
N ASP A 6 -16.80 17.95 24.22
CA ASP A 6 -17.68 19.06 23.84
C ASP A 6 -17.43 19.43 22.37
N LEU A 7 -18.35 19.01 21.50
CA LEU A 7 -18.32 19.23 20.05
C LEU A 7 -18.38 20.71 19.64
N ASP A 8 -18.73 21.61 20.56
CA ASP A 8 -18.79 23.06 20.32
C ASP A 8 -17.43 23.77 20.47
N ASP A 9 -16.38 23.10 20.99
CA ASP A 9 -15.00 23.62 21.05
C ASP A 9 -14.15 23.19 19.83
N LEU A 10 -14.76 22.49 18.87
CA LEU A 10 -14.18 22.22 17.55
C LEU A 10 -14.45 23.36 16.57
N GLU A 11 -14.15 24.60 16.97
CA GLU A 11 -13.99 25.69 16.02
C GLU A 11 -12.53 25.68 15.50
N GLU A 12 -12.36 25.13 14.29
CA GLU A 12 -11.27 25.52 13.39
C GLU A 12 -9.82 25.13 13.76
N GLU A 13 -9.57 24.05 14.52
CA GLU A 13 -8.34 23.27 14.26
C GLU A 13 -8.61 22.39 13.04
N THR A 14 -8.54 23.03 11.88
CA THR A 14 -8.67 22.44 10.56
C THR A 14 -7.74 21.23 10.46
N LEU A 15 -8.30 20.03 10.67
CA LEU A 15 -7.81 18.86 9.97
C LEU A 15 -7.73 19.30 8.51
N GLY A 16 -6.53 19.34 7.95
CA GLY A 16 -6.23 19.79 6.59
C GLY A 16 -6.88 18.93 5.50
N TYR A 17 -8.20 18.82 5.54
CA TYR A 17 -9.10 18.52 4.44
C TYR A 17 -9.53 19.86 3.84
N GLY A 18 -8.55 20.70 3.49
CA GLY A 18 -8.81 21.88 2.69
C GLY A 18 -9.53 21.45 1.43
N GLU A 19 -10.69 22.07 1.18
CA GLU A 19 -11.51 21.99 -0.03
C GLU A 19 -10.80 22.64 -1.24
N GLU A 20 -9.51 22.37 -1.37
CA GLU A 20 -8.63 22.75 -2.47
C GLU A 20 -7.60 21.62 -2.60
N GLY A 21 -8.11 20.39 -2.80
CA GLY A 21 -7.31 19.41 -3.50
C GLY A 21 -7.12 19.98 -4.89
N GLU A 22 -6.02 20.72 -5.13
CA GLU A 22 -5.54 20.92 -6.49
C GLU A 22 -5.56 19.53 -7.12
N GLU A 23 -6.51 19.30 -8.03
CA GLU A 23 -6.44 18.15 -8.94
C GLU A 23 -5.10 18.34 -9.61
N LEU A 24 -4.11 17.58 -9.15
CA LEU A 24 -2.79 17.59 -9.71
C LEU A 24 -3.01 17.10 -11.14
N GLU A 25 -3.16 18.05 -12.08
CA GLU A 25 -3.27 17.84 -13.53
C GLU A 25 -1.91 17.36 -14.05
N GLY A 26 -1.40 16.29 -13.44
CA GLY A 26 -0.29 15.50 -13.94
C GLY A 26 -0.89 14.41 -14.80
N GLU A 27 -0.54 14.42 -16.09
CA GLU A 27 -0.76 13.26 -16.94
C GLU A 27 0.03 12.09 -16.34
N PHE A 28 -0.68 11.14 -15.73
CA PHE A 28 -0.06 9.93 -15.22
C PHE A 28 0.59 9.19 -16.40
N GLU A 29 1.87 8.91 -16.29
CA GLU A 29 2.59 8.20 -17.34
C GLU A 29 1.95 6.83 -17.56
N HIS A 30 1.61 6.53 -18.82
CA HIS A 30 0.96 5.27 -19.15
C HIS A 30 1.99 4.14 -19.15
N ILE A 31 2.03 3.37 -18.07
CA ILE A 31 2.96 2.25 -17.89
C ILE A 31 2.43 1.03 -18.65
N ASP A 32 3.27 0.43 -19.49
CA ASP A 32 2.98 -0.87 -20.11
C ASP A 32 3.34 -2.01 -19.13
N PHE A 33 2.37 -2.43 -18.33
CA PHE A 33 2.55 -3.49 -17.34
C PHE A 33 2.77 -4.87 -17.96
N GLU A 34 2.25 -5.13 -19.16
CA GLU A 34 2.42 -6.42 -19.85
C GLU A 34 3.86 -6.57 -20.34
N ALA A 35 4.46 -5.49 -20.88
CA ALA A 35 5.87 -5.46 -21.23
C ALA A 35 6.81 -5.67 -20.03
N LEU A 36 6.38 -5.27 -18.83
CA LEU A 36 7.07 -5.52 -17.56
C LEU A 36 6.83 -6.93 -16.99
N GLY A 37 5.97 -7.73 -17.64
CA GLY A 37 5.61 -9.07 -17.18
C GLY A 37 4.72 -9.09 -15.92
N ILE A 38 4.02 -7.99 -15.64
CA ILE A 38 3.17 -7.83 -14.47
C ILE A 38 1.76 -8.30 -14.82
N ASP A 39 1.31 -9.37 -14.15
CA ASP A 39 -0.07 -9.85 -14.22
C ASP A 39 -0.84 -9.40 -12.97
N PRO A 40 -1.80 -8.46 -13.11
CA PRO A 40 -2.53 -7.91 -11.97
C PRO A 40 -3.43 -8.94 -11.27
N ALA A 41 -3.82 -10.03 -11.94
CA ALA A 41 -4.67 -11.07 -11.34
C ALA A 41 -3.88 -12.05 -10.46
N ARG A 42 -2.54 -12.05 -10.57
CA ARG A 42 -1.68 -12.99 -9.84
C ARG A 42 -1.15 -12.40 -8.53
N PRO A 43 -0.87 -13.26 -7.54
CA PRO A 43 -0.18 -12.83 -6.34
C PRO A 43 1.25 -12.40 -6.68
N THR A 44 1.75 -11.41 -5.95
CA THR A 44 3.14 -10.94 -6.07
C THR A 44 4.01 -11.41 -4.92
N THR A 45 5.21 -11.87 -5.26
CA THR A 45 6.26 -12.21 -4.30
C THR A 45 7.07 -10.97 -3.89
N ALA A 46 6.82 -9.82 -4.49
CA ALA A 46 7.48 -8.56 -4.18
C ALA A 46 7.23 -8.16 -2.72
N LYS A 47 8.29 -7.74 -2.03
CA LYS A 47 8.19 -7.39 -0.61
C LYS A 47 7.37 -6.11 -0.44
N PRO A 48 6.65 -5.98 0.69
CA PRO A 48 6.10 -4.69 1.08
C PRO A 48 7.15 -3.57 0.99
N GLY A 49 6.80 -2.48 0.31
CA GLY A 49 7.69 -1.33 0.12
C GLY A 49 8.68 -1.40 -1.04
N SER A 50 8.77 -2.51 -1.80
CA SER A 50 9.60 -2.55 -3.01
C SER A 50 8.90 -1.88 -4.21
N GLU A 51 9.68 -1.37 -5.16
CA GLU A 51 9.15 -0.77 -6.40
C GLU A 51 8.28 -1.77 -7.19
N ASP A 52 8.70 -3.03 -7.30
CA ASP A 52 7.92 -4.10 -7.93
C ASP A 52 6.52 -4.27 -7.30
N LYS A 53 6.41 -4.06 -5.98
CA LYS A 53 5.13 -4.13 -5.27
C LYS A 53 4.26 -2.94 -5.65
N VAL A 54 4.85 -1.76 -5.76
CA VAL A 54 4.15 -0.54 -6.19
C VAL A 54 3.66 -0.68 -7.63
N LEU A 55 4.50 -1.17 -8.56
CA LEU A 55 4.12 -1.41 -9.95
C LEU A 55 2.98 -2.44 -10.08
N MET A 56 3.03 -3.52 -9.29
CA MET A 56 1.91 -4.47 -9.22
C MET A 56 0.61 -3.80 -8.74
N LEU A 57 0.67 -2.96 -7.72
CA LEU A 57 -0.51 -2.25 -7.21
C LEU A 57 -1.05 -1.24 -8.25
N ALA A 58 -0.17 -0.54 -8.96
CA ALA A 58 -0.56 0.34 -10.07
C ALA A 58 -1.24 -0.45 -11.19
N ALA A 59 -0.68 -1.60 -11.58
CA ALA A 59 -1.30 -2.48 -12.58
C ALA A 59 -2.71 -2.95 -12.15
N ARG A 60 -2.88 -3.32 -10.87
CA ARG A 60 -4.17 -3.72 -10.32
C ARG A 60 -5.19 -2.59 -10.32
N TYR A 61 -4.75 -1.38 -9.97
CA TYR A 61 -5.57 -0.18 -10.05
C TYR A 61 -6.04 0.07 -11.48
N SER A 62 -5.12 0.07 -12.45
CA SER A 62 -5.42 0.27 -13.87
C SER A 62 -6.34 -0.81 -14.44
N ALA A 63 -6.22 -2.06 -13.96
CA ALA A 63 -7.07 -3.18 -14.38
C ALA A 63 -8.44 -3.23 -13.68
N GLY A 64 -8.69 -2.36 -12.69
CA GLY A 64 -9.95 -2.35 -11.94
C GLY A 64 -10.16 -3.58 -11.04
N VAL A 65 -9.08 -4.21 -10.58
CA VAL A 65 -9.13 -5.38 -9.68
C VAL A 65 -8.76 -4.97 -8.25
N PRO A 66 -9.09 -5.80 -7.23
CA PRO A 66 -8.69 -5.49 -5.85
C PRO A 66 -7.19 -5.29 -5.73
N LEU A 67 -6.78 -4.21 -5.04
CA LEU A 67 -5.37 -3.91 -4.80
C LEU A 67 -4.67 -5.01 -3.99
N TRP A 68 -5.39 -5.59 -3.03
CA TRP A 68 -4.86 -6.62 -2.13
C TRP A 68 -5.19 -8.03 -2.63
N ASN A 69 -4.20 -8.91 -2.61
CA ASN A 69 -4.36 -10.35 -2.81
C ASN A 69 -3.89 -11.08 -1.54
N THR A 70 -4.66 -12.05 -1.05
CA THR A 70 -4.36 -12.80 0.18
C THR A 70 -3.04 -13.58 0.11
N ASP A 71 -2.64 -13.98 -1.09
CA ASP A 71 -1.41 -14.74 -1.33
C ASP A 71 -0.20 -13.83 -1.63
N ASP A 72 -0.36 -12.50 -1.54
CA ASP A 72 0.75 -11.58 -1.68
C ASP A 72 1.77 -11.72 -0.54
N CYS A 73 3.04 -11.44 -0.86
CA CYS A 73 4.08 -11.34 0.14
C CYS A 73 3.79 -10.19 1.15
N TYR A 74 3.81 -10.53 2.44
CA TYR A 74 3.63 -9.63 3.57
C TYR A 74 4.88 -9.58 4.48
N ASP A 75 6.03 -10.05 4.00
CA ASP A 75 7.29 -10.09 4.76
C ASP A 75 7.91 -8.67 4.82
N HIS A 76 7.73 -8.00 5.96
CA HIS A 76 8.13 -6.60 6.17
C HIS A 76 9.62 -6.38 6.51
N GLY A 77 10.51 -7.38 6.40
CA GLY A 77 11.95 -7.09 6.51
C GLY A 77 12.86 -8.26 6.93
N PRO A 78 14.18 -8.01 7.09
CA PRO A 78 15.17 -9.05 7.40
C PRO A 78 14.94 -9.73 8.76
N ALA A 79 14.13 -9.16 9.66
CA ALA A 79 13.77 -9.77 10.93
C ALA A 79 12.87 -11.00 10.78
N GLU A 80 11.93 -11.02 9.82
CA GLU A 80 11.14 -12.21 9.48
C GLU A 80 12.05 -13.31 8.92
N MET A 81 13.03 -12.91 8.10
CA MET A 81 14.07 -13.78 7.55
C MET A 81 14.96 -14.36 8.65
N LEU A 82 15.42 -13.54 9.61
CA LEU A 82 16.15 -13.98 10.80
C LEU A 82 15.30 -14.91 11.67
N ALA A 83 14.01 -14.62 11.84
CA ALA A 83 13.09 -15.46 12.57
C ALA A 83 12.88 -16.82 11.87
N ARG A 84 12.85 -16.87 10.54
CA ARG A 84 12.82 -18.12 9.75
C ARG A 84 14.12 -18.92 9.89
N LEU A 85 15.28 -18.28 9.82
CA LEU A 85 16.59 -18.93 10.03
C LEU A 85 16.72 -19.51 11.45
N ALA A 86 16.31 -18.76 12.47
CA ALA A 86 16.31 -19.22 13.85
C ALA A 86 15.38 -20.42 14.08
N ARG A 87 14.28 -20.53 13.31
CA ARG A 87 13.37 -21.68 13.33
C ARG A 87 13.92 -22.90 12.57
N GLY A 88 14.72 -22.70 11.52
CA GLY A 88 15.34 -23.78 10.72
C GLY A 88 16.60 -24.41 11.33
N ALA A 89 17.28 -23.73 12.26
CA ALA A 89 18.47 -24.24 12.96
C ALA A 89 18.15 -25.21 14.12
N LYS A 90 16.88 -25.57 14.30
CA LYS A 90 16.38 -26.57 15.25
C LYS A 90 15.92 -27.82 14.48
N ALA A 91 16.85 -28.47 13.76
CA ALA A 91 16.65 -29.78 13.15
C ALA A 91 17.94 -30.61 13.34
#